data_AF-A7HUQ4-F1
#
_entry.id   AF-A7HUQ4-F1
#
_cell.length_a   1.000
_cell.length_b   1.000
_cell.length_c   1.000
_cell.angle_alpha   90.00
_cell.angle_beta   90.00
_cell.angle_gamma   90.00
#
_symmetry.space_group_name_H-M   'P 1'
#
loop_
_entity.id
_entity.type
_entity.pdbx_description
1 polymer ?
#
loop_
_entity_poly.entity_id
_entity_poly.type
_entity_poly.pdbx_seq_one_letter_code
_entity_poly.pdbx_strand_id
1 'polypeptide(L)'
;MIVEKLNRRRTFKMNVLWWMTGLDGGSKGGAGGEKAPSPGLPLSGKTVLVVEDEFFVGLEIAQTLEAAGADVIGPARSVEEAEELLGGGTLDMAVLDVDLDGQYSFDLALALQQRGARVVFATAHADDSGLFRGPIAAIPRIGKPTTARALLRTLLPLS
;
A
#
# COMPACT_ATOMS: atom_id res chain seq x y z
N MET A 1 -8.41 17.97 36.98
CA MET A 1 -9.39 17.69 35.92
C MET A 1 -8.71 16.74 34.94
N ILE A 2 -8.78 15.42 35.16
CA ILE A 2 -9.87 14.49 34.76
C ILE A 2 -9.80 14.19 33.24
N VAL A 3 -9.20 13.02 32.92
CA VAL A 3 -9.38 12.05 31.79
C VAL A 3 -9.64 12.58 30.35
N GLU A 4 -9.20 11.97 29.25
CA GLU A 4 -9.16 10.53 28.93
C GLU A 4 -8.36 10.27 27.64
N LYS A 5 -7.60 9.18 27.64
CA LYS A 5 -7.10 8.49 26.43
C LYS A 5 -8.27 8.15 25.52
N LEU A 6 -8.15 8.44 24.23
CA LEU A 6 -9.03 7.86 23.21
C LEU A 6 -8.25 7.25 22.06
N ASN A 7 -7.53 6.19 22.43
CA ASN A 7 -7.20 5.10 21.54
C ASN A 7 -8.51 4.43 21.09
N ARG A 8 -9.08 4.86 19.96
CA ARG A 8 -10.21 4.18 19.32
C ARG A 8 -9.73 3.45 18.08
N ARG A 9 -9.35 2.20 18.29
CA ARG A 9 -9.43 1.13 17.29
C ARG A 9 -10.84 1.13 16.69
N ARG A 10 -10.97 1.43 15.40
CA ARG A 10 -12.15 1.05 14.62
C ARG A 10 -11.69 0.16 13.48
N THR A 11 -11.69 -1.13 13.80
CA THR A 11 -11.65 -2.21 12.82
C THR A 11 -12.92 -2.12 11.97
N PHE A 12 -12.80 -1.62 10.74
CA PHE A 12 -13.85 -1.77 9.73
C PHE A 12 -13.52 -3.01 8.91
N LYS A 13 -13.82 -4.20 9.45
CA LYS A 13 -13.87 -5.43 8.65
C LYS A 13 -15.12 -5.34 7.78
N MET A 14 -14.97 -4.81 6.56
CA MET A 14 -15.95 -5.07 5.53
C MET A 14 -15.74 -6.44 4.93
N ASN A 15 -16.86 -7.14 4.83
CA ASN A 15 -16.98 -8.55 4.55
C ASN A 15 -16.51 -8.82 3.11
N VAL A 16 -15.56 -9.72 2.97
CA VAL A 16 -15.13 -10.31 1.69
C VAL A 16 -16.35 -11.00 1.08
N LEU A 17 -17.07 -10.27 0.22
CA LEU A 17 -18.21 -10.79 -0.51
C LEU A 17 -17.73 -11.26 -1.88
N TRP A 18 -17.82 -12.58 -2.05
CA TRP A 18 -17.91 -13.30 -3.31
C TRP A 18 -16.62 -13.49 -4.13
N TRP A 19 -15.98 -14.63 -3.86
CA TRP A 19 -15.21 -15.42 -4.82
C TRP A 19 -16.11 -15.65 -6.05
N MET A 20 -15.90 -14.87 -7.12
CA MET A 20 -16.72 -14.91 -8.32
C MET A 20 -16.49 -16.21 -9.10
N THR A 21 -17.50 -17.08 -9.01
CA THR A 21 -17.96 -18.07 -10.01
C THR A 21 -16.92 -19.04 -10.60
N GLY A 22 -16.63 -20.10 -9.85
CA GLY A 22 -16.29 -21.42 -10.41
C GLY A 22 -17.41 -22.40 -10.03
N LEU A 23 -18.42 -22.53 -10.90
CA LEU A 23 -19.42 -23.59 -10.78
C LEU A 23 -18.93 -24.79 -11.59
N ASP A 24 -18.38 -25.80 -10.92
CA ASP A 24 -18.35 -27.16 -11.43
C ASP A 24 -18.90 -28.10 -10.35
N GLY A 25 -19.91 -28.86 -10.74
CA GLY A 25 -20.65 -29.75 -9.86
C GLY A 25 -19.95 -31.07 -9.58
N GLY A 26 -20.48 -31.77 -8.57
CA GLY A 26 -20.47 -33.24 -8.54
C GLY A 26 -19.51 -33.92 -7.57
N SER A 27 -20.09 -34.35 -6.45
CA SER A 27 -19.95 -35.69 -5.84
C SER A 27 -18.62 -36.16 -5.19
N LYS A 28 -18.75 -36.35 -3.87
CA LYS A 28 -18.22 -37.43 -2.99
C LYS A 28 -16.73 -37.51 -2.61
N GLY A 29 -16.50 -37.40 -1.29
CA GLY A 29 -15.85 -38.47 -0.52
C GLY A 29 -14.43 -38.21 0.03
N GLY A 30 -14.34 -38.03 1.36
CA GLY A 30 -13.34 -38.71 2.20
C GLY A 30 -11.94 -38.13 2.36
N ALA A 31 -11.45 -38.26 3.61
CA ALA A 31 -10.08 -38.13 4.11
C ALA A 31 -9.57 -36.72 4.42
N GLY A 32 -9.23 -36.53 5.71
CA GLY A 32 -8.63 -35.33 6.24
C GLY A 32 -7.31 -35.01 5.55
N GLY A 33 -7.31 -33.94 4.76
CA GLY A 33 -6.12 -33.17 4.50
C GLY A 33 -5.97 -32.17 5.64
N GLU A 34 -4.86 -32.22 6.37
CA GLU A 34 -4.37 -31.03 7.06
C GLU A 34 -4.37 -29.90 6.03
N LYS A 35 -5.27 -28.94 6.24
CA LYS A 35 -5.36 -27.73 5.43
C LYS A 35 -4.01 -27.04 5.60
N ALA A 36 -3.12 -27.20 4.61
CA ALA A 36 -1.91 -26.40 4.52
C ALA A 36 -2.29 -24.96 4.87
N PRO A 37 -1.54 -24.26 5.76
CA PRO A 37 -1.92 -22.91 6.15
C PRO A 37 -2.11 -22.12 4.86
N SER A 38 -3.36 -21.73 4.59
CA SER A 38 -3.66 -20.87 3.44
C SER A 38 -2.70 -19.71 3.57
N PRO A 39 -1.78 -19.48 2.60
CA PRO A 39 -0.76 -18.47 2.77
C PRO A 39 -1.50 -17.17 3.08
N GLY A 40 -1.12 -16.53 4.20
CA GLY A 40 -1.70 -15.25 4.59
C GLY A 40 -1.61 -14.27 3.43
N LEU A 41 -2.55 -13.33 3.37
CA LEU A 41 -2.47 -12.28 2.36
C LEU A 41 -1.09 -11.60 2.41
N PRO A 42 -0.49 -11.26 1.26
CA PRO A 42 0.94 -10.98 1.18
C PRO A 42 1.40 -9.73 1.94
N LEU A 43 0.49 -8.84 2.32
CA LEU A 43 0.75 -7.65 3.13
C LEU A 43 0.10 -7.72 4.53
N SER A 44 -0.33 -8.91 4.97
CA SER A 44 -0.97 -9.07 6.27
C SER A 44 -0.09 -8.55 7.41
N GLY A 45 -0.63 -7.63 8.21
CA GLY A 45 0.08 -7.00 9.33
C GLY A 45 1.10 -5.92 8.92
N LYS A 46 1.04 -5.44 7.67
CA LYS A 46 1.84 -4.31 7.17
C LYS A 46 1.04 -3.03 7.16
N THR A 47 1.62 -1.96 7.69
CA THR A 47 1.05 -0.61 7.60
C THR A 47 1.66 0.12 6.40
N VAL A 48 0.82 0.57 5.47
CA VAL A 48 1.24 1.17 4.20
C VAL A 48 0.64 2.55 4.02
N LEU A 49 1.49 3.55 3.81
CA LEU A 49 1.06 4.91 3.44
C LEU A 49 0.81 4.98 1.93
N VAL A 50 -0.27 5.65 1.52
CA VAL A 50 -0.54 6.02 0.13
C VAL A 50 -0.59 7.54 0.02
N VAL A 51 0.18 8.12 -0.89
CA VAL A 51 0.17 9.56 -1.20
C VAL A 51 0.01 9.75 -2.70
N GLU A 52 -1.09 10.39 -3.08
CA GLU A 52 -1.59 10.52 -4.45
C GLU A 52 -2.62 11.66 -4.48
N ASP A 53 -2.40 12.66 -5.33
CA ASP A 53 -3.28 13.83 -5.46
C ASP A 53 -4.53 13.52 -6.30
N GLU A 54 -4.44 12.59 -7.24
CA GLU A 54 -5.59 12.09 -7.99
C GLU A 54 -6.42 11.10 -7.15
N PHE A 55 -7.52 11.59 -6.56
CA PHE A 55 -8.38 10.83 -5.63
C PHE A 55 -8.72 9.40 -6.08
N PHE A 56 -9.12 9.20 -7.34
CA PHE A 56 -9.50 7.87 -7.84
C PHE A 56 -8.30 6.94 -7.99
N VAL A 57 -7.14 7.45 -8.37
CA VAL A 57 -5.90 6.67 -8.46
C VAL A 57 -5.46 6.24 -7.06
N GLY A 58 -5.52 7.17 -6.10
CA GLY A 58 -5.14 6.91 -4.71
C GLY A 58 -6.05 5.86 -4.07
N LEU A 59 -7.35 5.95 -4.34
CA LEU A 59 -8.35 4.98 -3.89
C LEU A 59 -8.11 3.59 -4.50
N GLU A 60 -7.80 3.49 -5.80
CA GLU A 60 -7.52 2.20 -6.45
C GLU A 60 -6.26 1.53 -5.87
N ILE A 61 -5.21 2.32 -5.62
CA ILE A 61 -3.98 1.85 -4.97
C ILE A 61 -4.29 1.35 -3.56
N ALA A 62 -5.01 2.15 -2.75
CA ALA A 62 -5.39 1.79 -1.39
C ALA A 62 -6.19 0.48 -1.36
N GLN A 63 -7.25 0.37 -2.18
CA GLN A 63 -8.07 -0.84 -2.27
C GLN A 63 -7.26 -2.08 -2.67
N THR A 64 -6.30 -1.91 -3.58
CA THR A 64 -5.41 -3.00 -3.99
C THR A 64 -4.55 -3.50 -2.81
N LEU A 65 -4.02 -2.59 -2.01
CA LEU A 65 -3.18 -2.91 -0.85
C LEU A 65 -4.00 -3.53 0.29
N GLU A 66 -5.20 -3.01 0.55
CA GLU A 66 -6.15 -3.56 1.52
C GLU A 66 -6.60 -4.98 1.13
N ALA A 67 -6.89 -5.21 -0.16
CA ALA A 67 -7.20 -6.55 -0.67
C ALA A 67 -6.02 -7.53 -0.52
N ALA A 68 -4.80 -7.01 -0.51
CA ALA A 68 -3.58 -7.76 -0.21
C ALA A 68 -3.27 -7.85 1.31
N GLY A 69 -4.14 -7.33 2.18
CA GLY A 69 -4.09 -7.49 3.63
C GLY A 69 -3.37 -6.38 4.40
N ALA A 70 -3.00 -5.28 3.75
CA ALA A 70 -2.37 -4.13 4.41
C ALA A 70 -3.36 -3.32 5.24
N ASP A 71 -2.86 -2.70 6.32
CA ASP A 71 -3.51 -1.58 6.99
C ASP A 71 -3.06 -0.28 6.31
N VAL A 72 -3.94 0.33 5.51
CA VAL A 72 -3.59 1.52 4.71
C VAL A 72 -3.80 2.81 5.51
N ILE A 73 -2.83 3.74 5.40
CA ILE A 73 -2.92 5.13 5.84
C ILE A 73 -3.05 6.01 4.58
N GLY A 74 -4.09 6.85 4.53
CA GLY A 74 -4.40 7.67 3.35
C GLY A 74 -5.54 7.08 2.50
N PRO A 75 -5.65 7.44 1.21
CA PRO A 75 -4.69 8.24 0.42
C PRO A 75 -4.63 9.71 0.88
N ALA A 76 -3.40 10.23 1.02
CA ALA A 76 -3.15 11.66 1.22
C ALA A 76 -2.93 12.35 -0.13
N ARG A 77 -3.46 13.56 -0.32
CA ARG A 77 -3.33 14.30 -1.58
C ARG A 77 -2.10 15.20 -1.67
N SER A 78 -1.37 15.35 -0.56
CA SER A 78 -0.17 16.17 -0.49
C SER A 78 0.81 15.63 0.56
N VAL A 79 2.03 16.17 0.58
CA VAL A 79 3.04 15.80 1.58
C VAL A 79 2.58 16.20 2.99
N GLU A 80 1.96 17.38 3.13
CA GLU A 80 1.50 17.89 4.41
C GLU A 80 0.42 16.98 5.00
N GLU A 81 -0.56 16.56 4.19
CA GLU A 81 -1.58 15.61 4.63
C GLU A 81 -0.98 14.25 5.00
N ALA A 82 0.02 13.78 4.24
CA ALA A 82 0.72 12.54 4.55
C ALA A 82 1.43 12.62 5.92
N GLU A 83 2.10 13.73 6.21
CA GLU A 83 2.76 13.97 7.49
C GLU A 83 1.76 14.04 8.66
N GLU A 84 0.61 14.70 8.46
CA GLU A 84 -0.48 14.75 9.45
C GLU A 84 -1.03 13.35 9.76
N LEU A 85 -1.21 12.50 8.74
CA LEU A 85 -1.75 11.15 8.89
C LEU A 85 -0.77 10.17 9.55
N LEU A 86 0.53 10.31 9.29
CA LEU A 86 1.54 9.38 9.79
C LEU A 86 1.65 9.39 11.33
N GLY A 87 1.43 10.54 11.97
CA GLY A 87 1.55 10.68 13.41
C GLY A 87 2.86 10.09 13.96
N GLY A 88 2.76 9.32 15.06
CA GLY A 88 3.90 8.62 15.70
C GLY A 88 3.86 7.09 15.61
N GLY A 89 3.06 6.54 14.69
CA GLY A 89 2.91 5.09 14.51
C GLY A 89 4.09 4.44 13.76
N THR A 90 4.08 3.11 13.68
CA THR A 90 5.01 2.37 12.83
C THR A 90 4.53 2.38 11.39
N LEU A 91 5.44 2.61 10.44
CA LEU A 91 5.19 2.53 9.01
C LEU A 91 6.11 1.48 8.38
N ASP A 92 5.55 0.48 7.71
CA ASP A 92 6.34 -0.55 7.03
C ASP A 92 6.70 -0.12 5.60
N MET A 93 5.74 0.48 4.88
CA MET A 93 5.90 0.79 3.46
C MET A 93 5.18 2.09 3.07
N ALA A 94 5.57 2.67 1.94
CA ALA A 94 4.87 3.79 1.33
C ALA A 94 4.82 3.66 -0.19
N VAL A 95 3.67 4.03 -0.77
CA VAL A 95 3.46 4.21 -2.20
C VAL A 95 3.18 5.69 -2.43
N LEU A 96 4.05 6.36 -3.18
CA LEU A 96 3.98 7.80 -3.40
C LEU A 96 3.87 8.07 -4.90
N ASP A 97 3.00 8.97 -5.33
CA ASP A 97 3.24 9.67 -6.60
C ASP A 97 4.42 10.64 -6.43
N VAL A 98 5.14 10.89 -7.52
CA VAL A 98 6.26 11.82 -7.58
C VAL A 98 5.78 13.26 -7.60
N ASP A 99 4.78 13.58 -8.43
CA ASP A 99 4.27 14.94 -8.62
C ASP A 99 2.88 15.04 -7.99
N LEU A 100 2.76 15.80 -6.90
CA LEU A 100 1.51 16.03 -6.17
C LEU A 100 1.07 17.46 -6.44
N ASP A 101 0.44 17.70 -7.59
CA ASP A 101 0.03 19.03 -8.08
C ASP A 101 1.16 20.09 -8.05
N GLY A 102 2.34 19.74 -8.57
CA GLY A 102 3.51 20.62 -8.67
C GLY A 102 4.48 20.53 -7.48
N GLN A 103 4.16 19.74 -6.45
CA GLN A 103 5.06 19.48 -5.32
C GLN A 103 5.65 18.08 -5.41
N TYR A 104 6.98 17.99 -5.46
CA TYR A 104 7.66 16.70 -5.51
C TYR A 104 7.78 16.00 -4.16
N SER A 105 7.42 14.72 -4.11
CA SER A 105 7.44 13.88 -2.90
C SER A 105 8.82 13.30 -2.53
N PHE A 106 9.90 13.75 -3.18
CA PHE A 106 11.25 13.19 -3.01
C PHE A 106 11.77 13.29 -1.57
N ASP A 107 11.62 14.45 -0.93
CA ASP A 107 12.08 14.65 0.44
C ASP A 107 11.30 13.78 1.43
N LEU A 108 9.98 13.64 1.21
CA LEU A 108 9.15 12.71 1.95
C LEU A 108 9.65 11.27 1.76
N ALA A 109 9.91 10.84 0.52
CA ALA A 109 10.41 9.51 0.23
C ALA A 109 11.71 9.18 0.99
N LEU A 110 12.67 10.11 0.98
CA LEU A 110 13.93 9.94 1.69
C LEU A 110 13.74 9.92 3.21
N ALA A 111 12.89 10.79 3.75
CA ALA A 111 12.57 10.82 5.18
C ALA A 111 11.93 9.49 5.63
N LEU A 112 11.02 8.92 4.83
CA LEU A 112 10.39 7.63 5.11
C LEU A 112 11.40 6.46 5.04
N GLN A 113 12.31 6.47 4.06
CA GLN A 113 13.39 5.48 4.00
C GLN A 113 14.32 5.55 5.23
N GLN A 114 14.65 6.76 5.70
CA GLN A 114 15.45 6.95 6.92
C GLN A 114 14.75 6.41 8.17
N ARG A 115 13.40 6.42 8.19
CA ARG A 115 12.58 5.80 9.25
C ARG A 115 12.46 4.27 9.11
N GLY A 116 13.07 3.68 8.08
CA GLY A 116 13.08 2.24 7.82
C GLY A 116 11.91 1.74 6.98
N ALA A 117 11.06 2.63 6.45
CA ALA A 117 9.96 2.24 5.57
C ALA A 117 10.47 1.91 4.17
N ARG A 118 9.90 0.88 3.55
CA ARG A 118 10.14 0.59 2.12
C ARG A 118 9.29 1.52 1.27
N VAL A 119 9.94 2.36 0.48
CA VAL A 119 9.25 3.33 -0.40
C VAL A 119 9.26 2.85 -1.84
N VAL A 120 8.14 3.04 -2.54
CA VAL A 120 7.98 2.82 -3.98
C VAL A 120 7.30 4.04 -4.59
N PHE A 121 7.78 4.51 -5.74
CA PHE A 121 7.08 5.50 -6.53
C PHE A 121 6.09 4.85 -7.49
N ALA A 122 4.85 5.31 -7.53
CA ALA A 122 3.87 4.97 -8.55
C ALA A 122 3.49 6.24 -9.31
N THR A 123 4.05 6.43 -10.51
CA THR A 123 4.03 7.75 -11.16
C THR A 123 3.92 7.68 -12.67
N ALA A 124 3.35 8.71 -13.30
CA ALA A 124 3.40 8.89 -14.75
C ALA A 124 4.83 9.19 -15.27
N HIS A 125 5.74 9.62 -14.39
CA HIS A 125 7.10 10.01 -14.75
C HIS A 125 8.12 8.86 -14.76
N ALA A 126 7.72 7.60 -14.63
CA ALA A 126 8.64 6.49 -14.35
C ALA A 126 9.80 6.33 -15.37
N ASP A 127 9.63 6.79 -16.60
CA ASP A 127 10.64 6.71 -17.66
C ASP A 127 11.53 7.97 -17.76
N ASP A 128 11.24 9.03 -17.00
CA ASP A 128 12.03 10.26 -16.97
C ASP A 128 13.30 10.09 -16.12
N SER A 129 14.34 9.54 -16.74
CA SER A 129 15.66 9.39 -16.11
C SER A 129 16.28 10.71 -15.62
N GLY A 130 15.79 11.86 -16.09
CA GLY A 130 16.23 13.17 -15.67
C GLY A 130 15.80 13.54 -14.25
N LEU A 131 14.62 13.05 -13.83
CA LEU A 131 14.03 13.30 -12.51
C LEU A 131 14.64 12.41 -11.41
N PHE A 132 14.95 11.15 -11.72
CA PHE A 132 15.46 10.20 -10.72
C PHE A 132 16.99 10.21 -10.66
N ARG A 133 17.56 11.10 -9.84
CA ARG A 133 19.01 11.24 -9.63
C ARG A 133 19.41 11.06 -8.16
N GLY A 134 20.68 10.77 -7.93
CA GLY A 134 21.24 10.64 -6.59
C GLY A 134 20.52 9.55 -5.78
N PRO A 135 20.20 9.79 -4.49
CA PRO A 135 19.51 8.81 -3.63
C PRO A 135 18.15 8.35 -4.17
N ILE A 136 17.43 9.24 -4.86
CA ILE A 136 16.10 8.96 -5.43
C ILE A 136 16.17 7.91 -6.56
N ALA A 137 17.30 7.81 -7.27
CA ALA A 137 17.48 6.85 -8.37
C ALA A 137 17.41 5.38 -7.91
N ALA A 138 17.67 5.11 -6.63
CA ALA A 138 17.64 3.77 -6.06
C ALA A 138 16.24 3.34 -5.58
N ILE A 139 15.28 4.27 -5.52
CA ILE A 139 13.92 3.97 -5.09
C ILE A 139 13.18 3.25 -6.23
N PRO A 140 12.62 2.05 -5.99
CA PRO A 140 11.83 1.35 -7.00
C PRO A 140 10.67 2.21 -7.50
N ARG A 141 10.40 2.14 -8.79
CA ARG A 141 9.33 2.92 -9.42
C ARG A 141 8.51 2.07 -10.37
N ILE A 142 7.22 2.38 -10.46
CA ILE A 142 6.27 1.78 -11.37
C ILE A 142 5.54 2.89 -12.14
N GLY A 143 5.40 2.69 -13.45
CA GLY A 143 4.69 3.59 -14.35
C GLY A 143 3.18 3.45 -14.21
N LYS A 144 2.46 4.58 -14.22
CA LYS A 144 1.01 4.60 -14.41
C LYS A 144 0.66 4.36 -15.91
N PRO A 145 -0.39 3.59 -16.24
CA PRO A 145 -1.32 2.93 -15.34
C PRO A 145 -0.68 1.72 -14.62
N THR A 146 -0.88 1.66 -13.31
CA THR A 146 -0.31 0.60 -12.46
C THR A 146 -1.30 -0.56 -12.33
N THR A 147 -0.83 -1.79 -12.52
CA THR A 147 -1.65 -2.98 -12.21
C THR A 147 -1.39 -3.46 -10.79
N ALA A 148 -2.40 -4.06 -10.14
CA ALA A 148 -2.26 -4.65 -8.81
C ALA A 148 -1.08 -5.62 -8.71
N ARG A 149 -0.91 -6.48 -9.72
CA ARG A 149 0.20 -7.44 -9.78
C ARG A 149 1.56 -6.76 -9.83
N ALA A 150 1.68 -5.64 -10.56
CA ALA A 150 2.94 -4.92 -10.68
C ALA A 150 3.24 -4.07 -9.44
N LEU A 151 2.21 -3.46 -8.83
CA LEU A 151 2.32 -2.77 -7.53
C LEU A 151 2.85 -3.72 -6.45
N LEU A 152 2.19 -4.87 -6.27
CA LEU A 152 2.57 -5.84 -5.23
C LEU A 152 3.96 -6.43 -5.47
N ARG A 153 4.34 -6.73 -6.71
CA ARG A 153 5.70 -7.20 -7.03
C ARG A 153 6.79 -6.18 -6.73
N THR A 154 6.48 -4.89 -6.83
CA THR A 154 7.45 -3.82 -6.58
C THR A 154 7.59 -3.55 -5.08
N LEU A 155 6.48 -3.61 -4.35
CA LEU A 155 6.44 -3.48 -2.89
C LEU A 155 7.05 -4.67 -2.16
N LEU A 156 6.86 -5.90 -2.64
CA LEU A 156 7.39 -7.09 -2.00
C LEU A 156 8.82 -7.37 -2.48
N PRO A 157 9.75 -7.76 -1.60
CA PRO A 157 11.06 -8.25 -2.03
C PRO A 157 10.89 -9.48 -2.93
N LEU A 158 11.72 -9.59 -3.96
CA LEU A 158 11.90 -10.87 -4.66
C LEU A 158 12.63 -11.80 -3.68
N SER A 159 11.99 -12.91 -3.33
CA SER A 159 12.58 -13.97 -2.49
C SER A 159 13.21 -15.05 -3.35
#